data_AF-A0A259NJM3-F1
#
_entry.id   AF-A0A259NJM3-F1
#
_cell.length_a   1.000
_cell.length_b   1.000
_cell.length_c   1.000
_cell.angle_alpha   90.00
_cell.angle_beta   90.00
_cell.angle_gamma   90.00
#
_symmetry.space_group_name_H-M   'P 1'
#
loop_
_entity.id
_entity.type
_entity.pdbx_description
1 polymer ?
#
loop_
_entity_poly.entity_id
_entity_poly.type
_entity_poly.pdbx_seq_one_letter_code
_entity_poly.pdbx_strand_id
1 'polypeptide(L)'
;NNGVKDEVANFSVPLCATIHLSGSTITIVSCAVAVIMMKSNLEIPSLLTMIPFILTLGVVMLAAPGVPGGAVMSAVGLLGSMLGFGEGAIALMIALYMAQDSFGTACNVTGDGAIAVLVDKS
;
A
#
# COMPACT_ATOMS: atom_id res chain seq x y z
N ASN A 1 9.82 6.30 23.91
CA ASN A 1 8.57 5.60 24.26
C ASN A 1 8.61 4.09 24.06
N ASN A 2 9.18 3.55 22.98
CA ASN A 2 9.23 2.09 22.74
C ASN A 2 10.47 1.37 23.29
N GLY A 3 11.45 2.10 23.84
CA GLY A 3 12.65 1.52 24.47
C GLY A 3 13.68 0.92 23.50
N VAL A 4 13.51 1.11 22.19
CA VAL A 4 14.45 0.69 21.14
C VAL A 4 15.72 1.52 21.22
N LYS A 5 16.91 0.91 21.05
CA LYS A 5 18.18 1.63 21.00
C LYS A 5 18.21 2.63 19.85
N ASP A 6 18.82 3.80 20.09
CA ASP A 6 18.89 4.88 19.11
C ASP A 6 19.52 4.45 17.78
N GLU A 7 20.56 3.60 17.82
CA GLU A 7 21.20 3.06 16.62
C GLU A 7 20.24 2.20 15.77
N VAL A 8 19.40 1.38 16.40
CA VAL A 8 18.42 0.52 15.73
C VAL A 8 17.28 1.37 15.17
N ALA A 9 16.80 2.36 15.92
CA ALA A 9 15.74 3.26 15.49
C ALA A 9 16.19 4.14 14.31
N ASN A 10 17.40 4.72 14.39
CA ASN A 10 17.96 5.59 13.36
C ASN A 10 18.24 4.87 12.04
N PHE A 11 18.36 3.54 12.06
CA PHE A 11 18.47 2.72 10.85
C PHE A 11 17.10 2.21 10.38
N SER A 12 16.37 1.52 11.25
CA SER A 12 15.16 0.76 10.87
C SER A 12 14.00 1.67 10.47
N VAL A 13 13.81 2.81 11.15
CA VAL A 13 12.67 3.69 10.89
C VAL A 13 12.79 4.38 9.51
N PRO A 14 13.91 5.04 9.15
CA PRO A 14 14.04 5.62 7.81
C PRO A 14 13.99 4.57 6.69
N LEU A 15 14.54 3.38 6.93
CA LEU A 15 14.48 2.29 5.96
C LEU A 15 13.03 1.83 5.74
N CYS A 16 12.32 1.45 6.81
CA CYS A 16 10.96 0.91 6.72
C CYS A 16 9.96 1.94 6.18
N ALA A 17 10.16 3.24 6.46
CA ALA A 17 9.32 4.30 5.89
C ALA A 17 9.32 4.35 4.35
N THR A 18 10.28 3.69 3.69
CA THR A 18 10.36 3.60 2.23
C THR A 18 9.98 2.22 1.67
N ILE A 19 10.27 1.14 2.40
CA ILE A 19 10.10 -0.23 1.89
C ILE A 19 8.91 -0.99 2.49
N HIS A 20 8.37 -0.53 3.62
CA HIS A 20 7.31 -1.20 4.36
C HIS A 20 6.01 -0.39 4.28
N LEU A 21 5.37 -0.45 3.11
CA LEU A 21 4.10 0.21 2.84
C LEU A 21 2.91 -0.77 2.93
N SER A 22 2.83 -1.53 4.03
CA SER A 22 1.82 -2.58 4.20
C SER A 22 0.39 -2.03 4.32
N GLY A 23 0.19 -0.96 5.09
CA GLY A 23 -1.09 -0.25 5.20
C GLY A 23 -1.55 0.36 3.88
N SER A 24 -0.63 0.94 3.11
CA SER A 24 -0.93 1.43 1.76
C SER A 24 -1.28 0.29 0.80
N THR A 25 -0.57 -0.83 0.87
CA THR A 25 -0.86 -2.04 0.08
C THR A 25 -2.26 -2.59 0.39
N ILE A 26 -2.59 -2.74 1.68
CA ILE A 26 -3.91 -3.17 2.14
C ILE A 26 -4.98 -2.23 1.61
N THR A 27 -4.77 -0.92 1.75
CA THR A 27 -5.69 0.11 1.27
C THR A 27 -5.93 0.00 -0.23
N ILE A 28 -4.87 -0.13 -1.03
CA ILE A 28 -4.98 -0.27 -2.49
C ILE A 28 -5.78 -1.52 -2.86
N VAL A 29 -5.46 -2.66 -2.25
CA VAL A 29 -6.14 -3.94 -2.53
C VAL A 29 -7.61 -3.86 -2.14
N SER A 30 -7.93 -3.37 -0.95
CA SER A 30 -9.31 -3.25 -0.47
C SER A 30 -10.13 -2.28 -1.32
N CYS A 31 -9.59 -1.10 -1.64
CA CYS A 31 -10.27 -0.13 -2.48
C CYS A 31 -10.41 -0.61 -3.93
N ALA A 32 -9.43 -1.33 -4.48
CA ALA A 32 -9.54 -1.91 -5.82
C ALA A 32 -10.71 -2.89 -5.89
N VAL A 33 -10.84 -3.79 -4.91
CA VAL A 33 -11.99 -4.71 -4.83
C VAL A 33 -13.31 -3.93 -4.69
N ALA A 34 -13.35 -2.90 -3.85
CA ALA A 34 -14.55 -2.07 -3.69
C ALA A 34 -14.94 -1.37 -5.01
N VAL A 35 -13.98 -0.78 -5.73
CA VAL A 35 -14.22 -0.11 -7.02
C VAL A 35 -14.76 -1.11 -8.05
N ILE A 36 -14.20 -2.32 -8.10
CA ILE A 36 -14.71 -3.38 -8.98
C ILE A 36 -16.16 -3.72 -8.64
N MET A 37 -16.48 -3.89 -7.36
CA MET A 37 -17.85 -4.17 -6.92
C MET A 37 -18.83 -3.02 -7.22
N MET A 38 -18.36 -1.77 -7.26
CA MET A 38 -19.17 -0.60 -7.60
C MET A 38 -19.38 -0.43 -9.12
N LYS A 39 -18.55 -1.06 -9.96
CA LYS A 39 -18.57 -0.91 -11.41
C LYS A 39 -19.18 -2.16 -12.05
N SER A 40 -20.36 -2.02 -12.64
CA SER A 40 -21.11 -3.12 -13.26
C SER A 40 -20.42 -3.79 -14.46
N ASN A 41 -19.37 -3.19 -15.00
CA ASN A 41 -18.63 -3.68 -16.16
C ASN A 41 -17.28 -4.33 -15.80
N LEU A 42 -16.93 -4.46 -14.51
CA LEU A 42 -15.73 -5.15 -14.06
C LEU A 42 -16.14 -6.43 -13.34
N GLU A 43 -15.59 -7.56 -13.76
CA GLU A 43 -15.80 -8.84 -13.09
C GLU A 43 -15.01 -8.89 -11.78
N ILE A 44 -15.56 -9.53 -10.75
CA ILE A 44 -14.85 -9.75 -9.49
C ILE A 44 -13.63 -10.63 -9.78
N PRO A 45 -12.40 -10.14 -9.50
CA PRO A 45 -11.19 -10.84 -9.86
C PRO A 45 -11.07 -12.12 -9.04
N SER A 46 -10.72 -13.21 -9.73
CA SER A 46 -10.41 -14.47 -9.07
C SER A 46 -9.19 -14.32 -8.14
N LEU A 47 -9.03 -15.24 -7.18
CA LEU A 47 -7.80 -15.32 -6.40
C LEU A 47 -6.55 -15.47 -7.29
N LEU A 48 -6.66 -16.16 -8.43
CA LEU A 48 -5.58 -16.32 -9.40
C LEU A 48 -5.20 -15.01 -10.09
N THR A 49 -6.10 -14.04 -10.16
CA THR A 49 -5.83 -12.69 -10.67
C THR A 49 -5.28 -11.79 -9.56
N MET A 50 -5.83 -11.89 -8.35
CA MET A 50 -5.45 -11.04 -7.21
C MET A 50 -4.07 -11.37 -6.66
N ILE A 51 -3.66 -12.63 -6.61
CA ILE A 51 -2.34 -13.02 -6.09
C ILE A 51 -1.20 -12.36 -6.88
N PRO A 52 -1.14 -12.48 -8.23
CA PRO A 52 -0.14 -11.77 -9.03
C PRO A 52 -0.18 -10.25 -8.85
N PHE A 53 -1.38 -9.67 -8.75
CA PHE A 53 -1.53 -8.23 -8.49
C PHE A 53 -0.91 -7.82 -7.16
N ILE A 54 -1.21 -8.53 -6.06
CA ILE A 54 -0.65 -8.25 -4.72
C ILE A 54 0.87 -8.39 -4.71
N LEU A 55 1.41 -9.45 -5.33
CA LEU A 55 2.86 -9.68 -5.38
C LEU A 55 3.58 -8.58 -6.18
N THR A 56 3.03 -8.21 -7.34
CA THR A 56 3.59 -7.14 -8.18
C THR A 56 3.46 -5.78 -7.49
N LEU A 57 2.34 -5.54 -6.81
CA LEU A 57 2.12 -4.35 -6.00
C LEU A 57 3.17 -4.25 -4.90
N GLY A 58 3.48 -5.35 -4.20
CA GLY A 58 4.54 -5.39 -3.19
C GLY A 58 5.91 -4.96 -3.75
N VAL A 59 6.25 -5.41 -4.97
CA VAL A 59 7.49 -4.97 -5.65
C VAL A 59 7.44 -3.49 -5.99
N VAL A 60 6.32 -2.99 -6.53
CA VAL A 60 6.15 -1.57 -6.87
C VAL A 60 6.20 -0.68 -5.63
N MET A 61 5.67 -1.14 -4.50
CA MET A 61 5.68 -0.40 -3.24
C MET A 61 7.10 -0.16 -2.71
N LEU A 62 8.09 -0.97 -3.09
CA LEU A 62 9.49 -0.73 -2.75
C LEU A 62 10.04 0.58 -3.37
N ALA A 63 9.43 1.03 -4.47
CA ALA A 63 9.80 2.25 -5.18
C ALA A 63 8.80 3.40 -4.97
N ALA A 64 7.72 3.17 -4.22
CA ALA A 64 6.69 4.18 -4.02
C ALA A 64 7.20 5.29 -3.08
N PRO A 65 6.98 6.57 -3.41
CA PRO A 65 7.43 7.66 -2.55
C PRO A 65 6.57 7.71 -1.27
N GLY A 66 7.22 7.89 -0.12
CA GLY A 66 6.57 8.05 1.20
C GLY A 66 5.90 9.40 1.40
N VAL A 67 5.19 9.91 0.40
CA VAL A 67 4.46 11.19 0.41
C VAL A 67 2.96 10.95 0.22
N PRO A 68 2.08 11.89 0.61
CA PRO A 68 0.63 11.73 0.43
C PRO A 68 0.25 11.35 -1.00
N GLY A 69 -0.53 10.27 -1.15
CA GLY A 69 -0.95 9.73 -2.45
C GLY A 69 0.14 9.00 -3.26
N GLY A 70 1.39 8.96 -2.80
CA GLY A 70 2.51 8.38 -3.55
C GLY A 70 2.31 6.90 -3.93
N ALA A 71 1.74 6.11 -3.02
CA ALA A 71 1.48 4.69 -3.24
C ALA A 71 0.43 4.45 -4.33
N VAL A 72 -0.71 5.15 -4.30
CA VAL A 72 -1.76 4.97 -5.33
C VAL A 72 -1.28 5.44 -6.70
N MET A 73 -0.51 6.53 -6.76
CA MET A 73 0.08 7.03 -8.01
C MET A 73 1.06 6.02 -8.61
N SER A 74 1.82 5.32 -7.76
CA SER A 74 2.71 4.23 -8.19
C SER A 74 1.95 3.01 -8.68
N ALA A 75 0.75 2.76 -8.15
CA ALA A 75 -0.08 1.62 -8.52
C ALA A 75 -0.96 1.83 -9.76
N VAL A 76 -1.10 3.06 -10.29
CA VAL A 76 -2.00 3.37 -11.44
C VAL A 76 -1.76 2.44 -12.62
N GLY A 77 -0.50 2.19 -12.97
CA GLY A 77 -0.14 1.30 -14.08
C GLY A 77 -0.67 -0.11 -13.87
N LEU A 78 -0.50 -0.67 -12.67
CA LEU A 78 -0.97 -2.02 -12.32
C LEU A 78 -2.50 -2.11 -12.27
N LEU A 79 -3.16 -1.08 -11.72
CA LEU A 79 -4.62 -1.01 -11.66
C LEU A 79 -5.23 -1.06 -13.07
N GLY A 80 -4.63 -0.35 -14.03
CA GLY A 80 -5.03 -0.41 -15.43
C GLY A 80 -4.68 -1.74 -16.09
N SER A 81 -3.42 -2.17 -16.01
CA SER A 81 -2.91 -3.29 -16.81
C SER A 81 -3.28 -4.67 -16.28
N MET A 82 -3.52 -4.82 -14.97
CA MET A 82 -3.81 -6.11 -14.34
C MET A 82 -5.27 -6.27 -13.91
N LEU A 83 -5.91 -5.17 -13.47
CA LEU A 83 -7.30 -5.19 -13.01
C LEU A 83 -8.28 -4.59 -14.03
N GLY A 84 -7.78 -4.09 -15.17
CA GLY A 84 -8.61 -3.56 -16.24
C GLY A 84 -9.26 -2.21 -15.93
N PHE A 85 -8.71 -1.42 -15.00
CA PHE A 85 -9.30 -0.14 -14.65
C PHE A 85 -9.13 0.86 -15.79
N GLY A 86 -10.25 1.31 -16.36
CA GLY A 86 -10.27 2.49 -17.23
C GLY A 86 -10.15 3.80 -16.45
N GLU A 87 -10.04 4.92 -17.15
CA GLU A 87 -9.79 6.25 -16.57
C GLU A 87 -10.76 6.61 -15.43
N GLY A 88 -12.05 6.35 -15.60
CA GLY A 88 -13.06 6.65 -14.57
C GLY A 88 -12.93 5.77 -13.31
N ALA A 89 -12.45 4.54 -13.44
CA ALA A 89 -12.18 3.66 -12.30
C ALA A 89 -10.88 4.05 -11.59
N ILE A 90 -9.85 4.43 -12.35
CA ILE A 90 -8.60 4.99 -11.80
C ILE A 90 -8.87 6.28 -11.02
N ALA A 91 -9.67 7.20 -11.57
CA ALA A 91 -10.03 8.44 -10.88
C ALA A 91 -10.77 8.18 -9.56
N LEU A 92 -11.73 7.26 -9.56
CA LEU A 92 -12.44 6.84 -8.34
C LEU A 92 -11.49 6.17 -7.34
N MET A 93 -10.58 5.32 -7.82
CA MET A 93 -9.58 4.65 -6.98
C MET A 93 -8.65 5.65 -6.29
N ILE A 94 -8.16 6.66 -7.02
CA ILE A 94 -7.35 7.74 -6.44
C ILE A 94 -8.16 8.50 -5.39
N ALA A 95 -9.40 8.88 -5.70
CA ALA A 95 -10.26 9.61 -4.77
C ALA A 95 -10.53 8.82 -3.48
N LEU A 96 -10.87 7.53 -3.60
CA LEU A 96 -11.09 6.66 -2.45
C LEU A 96 -9.81 6.48 -1.63
N TYR A 97 -8.68 6.20 -2.28
CA TYR A 97 -7.39 6.08 -1.60
C TYR A 97 -7.07 7.34 -0.80
N MET A 98 -7.15 8.51 -1.44
CA MET A 98 -6.84 9.79 -0.79
C MET A 98 -7.72 10.06 0.43
N ALA A 99 -8.99 9.64 0.40
CA ALA A 99 -9.90 9.81 1.53
C ALA A 99 -9.48 9.01 2.78
N GLN A 100 -8.66 7.97 2.62
CA GLN A 100 -8.23 7.07 3.71
C GLN A 100 -6.72 6.88 3.81
N ASP A 101 -5.92 7.64 3.06
CA ASP A 101 -4.45 7.53 3.02
C ASP A 101 -3.82 7.73 4.40
N SER A 102 -4.45 8.55 5.25
CA SER A 102 -4.04 8.76 6.64
C SER A 102 -4.09 7.49 7.48
N PHE A 103 -5.08 6.62 7.28
CA PHE A 103 -5.18 5.33 7.97
C PHE A 103 -4.12 4.34 7.48
N GLY A 104 -3.89 4.29 6.17
CA GLY A 104 -2.80 3.50 5.58
C GLY A 104 -1.43 3.93 6.09
N THR A 105 -1.19 5.25 6.13
CA THR A 105 0.04 5.85 6.66
C THR A 105 0.22 5.55 8.15
N ALA A 106 -0.83 5.69 8.96
CA ALA A 106 -0.77 5.34 10.38
C ALA A 106 -0.44 3.85 10.60
N CYS A 107 -0.98 2.97 9.76
CA CYS A 107 -0.66 1.54 9.78
C CYS A 107 0.81 1.27 9.42
N ASN A 108 1.34 1.92 8.37
CA ASN A 108 2.77 1.82 8.00
C ASN A 108 3.66 2.23 9.18
N VAL A 109 3.47 3.45 9.72
CA VAL A 109 4.27 3.98 10.83
C VAL A 109 4.21 3.10 12.08
N THR A 110 3.02 2.56 12.39
CA THR A 110 2.86 1.65 13.53
C THR A 110 3.61 0.34 13.31
N GLY A 111 3.53 -0.21 12.10
CA GLY A 111 4.23 -1.43 11.72
C GLY A 111 5.76 -1.25 11.72
N ASP A 112 6.27 -0.11 11.25
CA ASP A 112 7.70 0.24 11.29
C ASP A 112 8.20 0.28 12.74
N GLY A 113 7.40 0.85 13.65
CA GLY A 113 7.69 0.84 15.08
C GLY A 113 7.74 -0.58 15.66
N ALA A 114 6.86 -1.47 15.22
CA ALA A 114 6.88 -2.88 15.62
C ALA A 114 8.11 -3.61 15.08
N ILE A 115 8.49 -3.38 13.82
CA ILE A 115 9.72 -3.93 13.21
C ILE A 115 10.94 -3.47 13.99
N ALA A 116 11.04 -2.19 14.34
CA ALA A 116 12.15 -1.66 15.12
C ALA A 116 12.29 -2.36 16.49
N VAL A 117 11.17 -2.64 17.17
CA VAL A 117 11.15 -3.40 18.43
C VAL A 117 11.58 -4.86 18.25
N LEU A 118 11.20 -5.49 17.14
CA LEU A 118 11.60 -6.87 16.85
C LEU A 118 13.09 -6.98 16.54
N VAL A 119 13.63 -6.05 15.75
CA VAL A 119 15.07 -6.01 15.40
C VAL A 119 15.92 -5.74 16.63
N ASP A 120 15.51 -4.84 17.51
CA ASP A 120 16.26 -4.51 18.74
C ASP A 120 16.37 -5.71 19.71
N LYS A 121 15.40 -6.63 19.66
CA LYS A 121 15.37 -7.85 20.47
C LYS A 121 16.05 -9.06 19.81
N SER A 122 16.50 -8.93 18.56
CA SER A 122 17.12 -10.01 17.77
C SER A 122 18.60 -10.19 18.08
#